data_AF-L7FLF4-F1
#
_entry.id   AF-L7FLF4-F1
#
_cell.length_a   1.000
_cell.length_b   1.000
_cell.length_c   1.000
_cell.angle_alpha   90.00
_cell.angle_beta   90.00
_cell.angle_gamma   90.00
#
_symmetry.space_group_name_H-M   'P 1'
#
loop_
_entity.id
_entity.type
_entity.pdbx_description
1 polymer ?
#
loop_
_entity_poly.entity_id
_entity_poly.type
_entity_poly.pdbx_seq_one_letter_code
_entity_poly.pdbx_strand_id
1 'polypeptide(L)'
;MFLFFVLPVFLKQKFGKIWKRLIVISLTSISCNTNVVLGRKCFYSCDSLVNIPQTKYFSNSVFERCTSLSKITLFDGLETIPHCEFFRCYKLSEIKVPNSVTHISKFAFKHCISLTSFNSESVSLVEDGCFMNCEKLKSVCFNQKNVQINFDVFSDCTSLQEIQIGDASITVCDFEVSFTTHKYFFEKMGVVCNNVVLTRRDVEKFGPSILNEKCIQRVGEKCFFNNRSLTKIVFPSHVKSVGYYSCFSCVKLKKVVLPEGITEIPAHMFDLRTSLSSIIIPTSVKKFGTNCFFSCDLLRDNLSIPKEAFSFKEVHKIIDDSKSESE
;
A
#
# COMPACT_ATOMS: atom_id res chain seq x y z
N MET A 1 -9.52 2.53 -44.94
CA MET A 1 -9.91 3.94 -45.07
C MET A 1 -9.28 4.69 -43.90
N PHE A 2 -8.21 5.40 -44.21
CA PHE A 2 -7.26 6.01 -43.28
C PHE A 2 -7.91 7.12 -42.45
N LEU A 3 -7.91 6.98 -41.12
CA LEU A 3 -8.02 8.10 -40.20
C LEU A 3 -6.74 8.17 -39.38
N PHE A 4 -5.75 8.83 -39.98
CA PHE A 4 -4.73 9.57 -39.26
C PHE A 4 -5.45 10.58 -38.36
N PHE A 5 -5.81 10.19 -37.13
CA PHE A 5 -6.13 11.18 -36.10
C PHE A 5 -4.81 11.76 -35.61
N VAL A 6 -4.30 12.71 -36.38
CA VAL A 6 -3.40 13.75 -35.93
C VAL A 6 -4.22 14.62 -34.94
N LEU A 7 -4.39 14.10 -33.72
CA LEU A 7 -4.73 14.89 -32.54
C LEU A 7 -3.70 16.00 -32.15
N PRO A 8 -2.53 16.20 -32.80
CA PRO A 8 -1.58 17.26 -32.41
C PRO A 8 -1.87 18.73 -32.75
N VAL A 9 -2.86 19.13 -33.55
CA VAL A 9 -2.99 20.57 -33.93
C VAL A 9 -4.10 21.29 -33.17
N PHE A 10 -5.27 20.68 -32.98
CA PHE A 10 -6.39 21.35 -32.31
C PHE A 10 -6.26 21.44 -30.78
N LEU A 11 -5.58 20.50 -30.12
CA LEU A 11 -5.40 20.53 -28.66
C LEU A 11 -4.27 21.46 -28.21
N LYS A 12 -3.30 21.75 -29.07
CA LYS A 12 -2.21 22.70 -28.80
C LYS A 12 -2.72 24.14 -28.67
N GLN A 13 -3.77 24.51 -29.39
CA GLN A 13 -4.40 25.82 -29.30
C GLN A 13 -5.39 25.96 -28.14
N LYS A 14 -5.95 24.86 -27.61
CA LYS A 14 -7.04 24.94 -26.62
C LYS A 14 -6.61 24.70 -25.16
N PHE A 15 -5.45 24.09 -24.87
CA PHE A 15 -5.17 23.63 -23.50
C PHE A 15 -3.82 24.01 -22.85
N GLY A 16 -2.87 24.64 -23.55
CA GLY A 16 -1.61 25.08 -22.89
C GLY A 16 -0.96 23.96 -22.05
N LYS A 17 -0.30 24.31 -20.94
CA LYS A 17 0.54 23.42 -20.10
C LYS A 17 -0.19 22.27 -19.36
N ILE A 18 -1.50 22.03 -19.55
CA ILE A 18 -2.25 21.05 -18.77
C ILE A 18 -3.21 20.23 -19.65
N TRP A 19 -2.90 18.95 -19.87
CA TRP A 19 -3.83 18.00 -20.47
C TRP A 19 -4.89 17.59 -19.42
N LYS A 20 -6.12 18.09 -19.56
CA LYS A 20 -7.27 17.64 -18.75
C LYS A 20 -7.78 16.27 -19.26
N ARG A 21 -8.46 15.51 -18.39
CA ARG A 21 -9.00 14.14 -18.64
C ARG A 21 -9.59 13.97 -20.04
N LEU A 22 -8.96 13.14 -20.87
CA LEU A 22 -9.48 12.67 -22.15
C LEU A 22 -10.08 11.28 -21.94
N ILE A 23 -11.38 11.13 -22.18
CA ILE A 23 -12.04 9.83 -22.24
C ILE A 23 -12.25 9.52 -23.72
N VAL A 24 -11.26 8.86 -24.33
CA VAL A 24 -11.33 8.46 -25.75
C VAL A 24 -11.10 6.97 -25.84
N ILE A 25 -12.19 6.23 -26.04
CA ILE A 25 -12.21 4.76 -26.04
C ILE A 25 -11.56 4.18 -27.30
N SER A 26 -11.39 4.97 -28.36
CA SER A 26 -10.83 4.57 -29.67
C SER A 26 -9.39 5.04 -29.92
N LEU A 27 -8.79 5.79 -28.99
CA LEU A 27 -7.43 6.32 -29.17
C LEU A 27 -6.40 5.20 -29.04
N THR A 28 -5.65 4.93 -30.11
CA THR A 28 -4.69 3.81 -30.16
C THR A 28 -3.25 4.22 -29.90
N SER A 29 -2.86 5.45 -30.25
CA SER A 29 -1.49 5.94 -30.04
C SER A 29 -1.47 7.44 -29.79
N ILE A 30 -0.49 7.89 -28.99
CA ILE A 30 -0.25 9.30 -28.71
C ILE A 30 1.24 9.58 -28.87
N SER A 31 1.58 10.70 -29.50
CA SER A 31 2.91 11.28 -29.51
C SER A 31 2.86 12.71 -28.98
N CYS A 32 3.78 13.10 -28.12
CA CYS A 32 3.93 14.48 -27.66
C CYS A 32 5.40 14.88 -27.58
N ASN A 33 5.67 16.18 -27.40
CA ASN A 33 7.02 16.66 -27.10
C ASN A 33 7.43 16.17 -25.70
N THR A 34 8.71 15.87 -25.50
CA THR A 34 9.28 15.32 -24.25
C THR A 34 9.03 16.19 -23.01
N ASN A 35 8.74 17.48 -23.20
CA ASN A 35 8.47 18.44 -22.13
C ASN A 35 6.97 18.64 -21.81
N VAL A 36 6.08 17.83 -22.41
CA VAL A 36 4.64 17.95 -22.15
C VAL A 36 4.29 17.32 -20.81
N VAL A 37 3.68 18.12 -19.93
CA VAL A 37 3.12 17.64 -18.67
C VAL A 37 1.77 16.98 -18.92
N LEU A 38 1.68 15.70 -18.56
CA LEU A 38 0.45 14.94 -18.60
C LEU A 38 -0.26 15.07 -17.25
N GLY A 39 -1.44 15.70 -17.28
CA GLY A 39 -2.23 15.96 -16.09
C GLY A 39 -2.83 14.70 -15.49
N ARG A 40 -3.23 14.76 -14.22
CA ARG A 40 -3.82 13.63 -13.48
C ARG A 40 -4.94 12.97 -14.29
N LYS A 41 -4.88 11.65 -14.45
CA LYS A 41 -5.90 10.86 -15.17
C LYS A 41 -6.14 11.29 -16.63
N CYS A 42 -5.18 11.93 -17.30
CA CYS A 42 -5.42 12.46 -18.65
C CYS A 42 -5.76 11.39 -19.69
N PHE A 43 -5.29 10.14 -19.52
CA PHE A 43 -5.65 8.98 -20.35
C PHE A 43 -6.33 7.85 -19.56
N TYR A 44 -7.01 8.18 -18.46
CA TYR A 44 -7.71 7.19 -17.65
C TYR A 44 -8.72 6.39 -18.49
N SER A 45 -8.63 5.06 -18.45
CA SER A 45 -9.51 4.14 -19.19
C SER A 45 -9.49 4.34 -20.71
N CYS A 46 -8.37 4.79 -21.28
CA CYS A 46 -8.15 4.76 -22.73
C CYS A 46 -7.90 3.32 -23.21
N ASP A 47 -8.98 2.54 -23.29
CA ASP A 47 -8.93 1.09 -23.48
C ASP A 47 -8.37 0.62 -24.82
N SER A 48 -8.30 1.48 -25.84
CA SER A 48 -7.66 1.16 -27.12
C SER A 48 -6.19 1.55 -27.19
N LEU A 49 -5.65 2.26 -26.18
CA LEU A 49 -4.30 2.81 -26.24
C LEU A 49 -3.27 1.67 -26.18
N VAL A 50 -2.41 1.61 -27.18
CA VAL A 50 -1.32 0.61 -27.28
C VAL A 50 0.07 1.21 -27.08
N ASN A 51 0.23 2.53 -27.27
CA ASN A 51 1.50 3.24 -27.11
C ASN A 51 1.35 4.45 -26.19
N ILE A 52 2.32 4.67 -25.30
CA ILE A 52 2.38 5.86 -24.46
C ILE A 52 3.32 6.92 -25.07
N PRO A 53 3.05 8.22 -24.84
CA PRO A 53 3.96 9.28 -25.21
C PRO A 53 5.31 9.21 -24.45
N GLN A 54 6.36 9.65 -25.11
CA GLN A 54 7.72 9.72 -24.56
C GLN A 54 7.95 11.09 -23.90
N THR A 55 7.56 11.24 -22.64
CA THR A 55 7.68 12.48 -21.85
C THR A 55 8.19 12.23 -20.44
N LYS A 56 8.85 13.24 -19.85
CA LYS A 56 9.39 13.22 -18.49
C LYS A 56 8.32 13.39 -17.40
N TYR A 57 7.20 14.04 -17.72
CA TYR A 57 6.29 14.57 -16.70
C TYR A 57 4.93 13.87 -16.70
N PHE A 58 4.80 12.84 -15.86
CA PHE A 58 3.53 12.19 -15.53
C PHE A 58 2.99 12.71 -14.19
N SER A 59 1.72 13.13 -14.17
CA SER A 59 0.96 13.22 -12.92
C SER A 59 0.44 11.85 -12.51
N ASN A 60 -0.21 11.75 -11.35
CA ASN A 60 -0.78 10.49 -10.87
C ASN A 60 -1.86 9.92 -11.81
N SER A 61 -1.91 8.59 -11.90
CA SER A 61 -2.94 7.81 -12.60
C SER A 61 -3.11 8.16 -14.09
N VAL A 62 -2.07 8.60 -14.82
CA VAL A 62 -2.25 9.06 -16.21
C VAL A 62 -2.75 7.93 -17.12
N PHE A 63 -2.19 6.73 -17.02
CA PHE A 63 -2.60 5.54 -17.82
C PHE A 63 -3.38 4.50 -17.01
N GLU A 64 -3.97 4.90 -15.88
CA GLU A 64 -4.80 4.02 -15.07
C GLU A 64 -5.94 3.42 -15.92
N ARG A 65 -6.09 2.10 -15.87
CA ARG A 65 -7.07 1.30 -16.64
C ARG A 65 -6.92 1.39 -18.16
N CYS A 66 -5.77 1.73 -18.71
CA CYS A 66 -5.52 1.55 -20.14
C CYS A 66 -5.35 0.06 -20.47
N THR A 67 -6.46 -0.63 -20.75
CA THR A 67 -6.50 -2.10 -20.79
C THR A 67 -5.85 -2.75 -22.02
N SER A 68 -5.52 -1.98 -23.07
CA SER A 68 -4.79 -2.48 -24.25
C SER A 68 -3.29 -2.26 -24.25
N LEU A 69 -2.74 -1.51 -23.28
CA LEU A 69 -1.29 -1.38 -23.14
C LEU A 69 -0.70 -2.76 -22.85
N SER A 70 0.27 -3.19 -23.67
CA SER A 70 0.84 -4.54 -23.62
C SER A 70 2.35 -4.57 -23.46
N LYS A 71 3.06 -3.69 -24.15
CA LYS A 71 4.50 -3.49 -24.03
C LYS A 71 4.78 -2.00 -23.96
N ILE A 72 5.48 -1.56 -22.93
CA ILE A 72 5.75 -0.14 -22.70
C ILE A 72 7.26 0.08 -22.58
N THR A 73 7.74 1.15 -23.20
CA THR A 73 9.07 1.71 -22.93
C THR A 73 8.86 3.12 -22.36
N LEU A 74 9.36 3.35 -21.14
CA LEU A 74 9.28 4.66 -20.50
C LEU A 74 10.38 5.58 -21.05
N PHE A 75 10.12 6.88 -20.98
CA PHE A 75 11.03 7.92 -21.47
C PHE A 75 12.31 8.01 -20.64
N ASP A 76 13.46 8.05 -21.30
CA ASP A 76 14.76 8.27 -20.66
C ASP A 76 14.86 9.70 -20.10
N GLY A 77 14.92 9.81 -18.78
CA GLY A 77 14.79 11.05 -18.02
C GLY A 77 13.59 11.10 -17.09
N LEU A 78 12.70 10.10 -17.12
CA LEU A 78 11.66 9.92 -16.09
C LEU A 78 12.31 9.53 -14.75
N GLU A 79 12.06 10.30 -13.68
CA GLU A 79 12.64 10.06 -12.35
C GLU A 79 11.76 9.15 -11.47
N THR A 80 10.44 9.28 -11.63
CA THR A 80 9.43 8.61 -10.79
C THR A 80 8.36 8.00 -11.67
N ILE A 81 7.98 6.75 -11.39
CA ILE A 81 6.71 6.18 -11.87
C ILE A 81 5.61 6.54 -10.87
N PRO A 82 4.65 7.42 -11.21
CA PRO A 82 3.72 7.99 -10.22
C PRO A 82 2.69 7.01 -9.66
N HIS A 83 1.95 7.49 -8.65
CA HIS A 83 0.91 6.73 -7.98
C HIS A 83 -0.16 6.25 -8.97
N CYS A 84 -0.47 4.95 -8.92
CA CYS A 84 -1.45 4.27 -9.80
C CYS A 84 -1.20 4.41 -11.31
N GLU A 85 0.02 4.73 -11.76
CA GLU A 85 0.27 5.12 -13.15
C GLU A 85 -0.21 4.08 -14.19
N PHE A 86 0.04 2.80 -13.94
CA PHE A 86 -0.40 1.66 -14.77
C PHE A 86 -1.39 0.75 -14.02
N PHE A 87 -2.10 1.29 -13.01
CA PHE A 87 -3.06 0.52 -12.24
C PHE A 87 -4.12 -0.08 -13.16
N ARG A 88 -4.33 -1.41 -13.10
CA ARG A 88 -5.27 -2.16 -13.95
C ARG A 88 -4.99 -2.10 -15.46
N CYS A 89 -3.73 -1.93 -15.86
CA CYS A 89 -3.30 -2.21 -17.24
C CYS A 89 -3.20 -3.73 -17.48
N TYR A 90 -4.35 -4.41 -17.60
CA TYR A 90 -4.42 -5.87 -17.52
C TYR A 90 -3.60 -6.64 -18.57
N LYS A 91 -3.37 -6.06 -19.75
CA LYS A 91 -2.57 -6.66 -20.83
C LYS A 91 -1.08 -6.33 -20.75
N LEU A 92 -0.66 -5.44 -19.85
CA LEU A 92 0.74 -5.02 -19.74
C LEU A 92 1.59 -6.22 -19.34
N SER A 93 2.40 -6.70 -20.27
CA SER A 93 3.18 -7.93 -20.18
C SER A 93 4.68 -7.69 -20.06
N GLU A 94 5.14 -6.54 -20.56
CA GLU A 94 6.54 -6.11 -20.59
C GLU A 94 6.61 -4.60 -20.36
N ILE A 95 7.54 -4.18 -19.51
CA ILE A 95 7.88 -2.77 -19.34
C ILE A 95 9.39 -2.59 -19.30
N LYS A 96 9.90 -1.61 -20.06
CA LYS A 96 11.29 -1.16 -20.01
C LYS A 96 11.38 0.10 -19.18
N VAL A 97 12.05 -0.03 -18.03
CA VAL A 97 12.27 1.06 -17.07
C VAL A 97 13.67 1.64 -17.30
N PRO A 98 13.81 2.93 -17.62
CA PRO A 98 15.11 3.56 -17.85
C PRO A 98 15.86 3.79 -16.54
N ASN A 99 17.18 3.93 -16.64
CA ASN A 99 18.08 4.11 -15.49
C ASN A 99 17.88 5.44 -14.76
N SER A 100 17.09 6.36 -15.31
CA SER A 100 16.69 7.60 -14.64
C SER A 100 15.65 7.37 -13.54
N VAL A 101 14.90 6.25 -13.57
CA VAL A 101 13.83 5.99 -12.60
C VAL A 101 14.44 5.51 -11.30
N THR A 102 14.28 6.27 -10.22
CA THR A 102 14.76 5.92 -8.88
C THR A 102 13.62 5.56 -7.93
N HIS A 103 12.39 5.97 -8.25
CA HIS A 103 11.22 5.80 -7.38
C HIS A 103 10.01 5.21 -8.13
N ILE A 104 9.35 4.24 -7.51
CA ILE A 104 8.07 3.69 -7.98
C ILE A 104 7.03 3.90 -6.88
N SER A 105 6.04 4.73 -7.16
CA SER A 105 5.03 5.11 -6.18
C SER A 105 3.95 4.04 -5.99
N LYS A 106 3.15 4.25 -4.94
CA LYS A 106 2.14 3.31 -4.47
C LYS A 106 1.17 2.90 -5.57
N PHE A 107 0.94 1.59 -5.64
CA PHE A 107 0.04 0.92 -6.61
C PHE A 107 0.34 1.14 -8.10
N ALA A 108 1.54 1.61 -8.47
CA ALA A 108 1.89 1.93 -9.87
C ALA A 108 1.55 0.80 -10.87
N PHE A 109 1.79 -0.47 -10.53
CA PHE A 109 1.52 -1.63 -11.38
C PHE A 109 0.43 -2.55 -10.82
N LYS A 110 -0.33 -2.12 -9.82
CA LYS A 110 -1.31 -3.01 -9.18
C LYS A 110 -2.36 -3.48 -10.20
N HIS A 111 -2.64 -4.79 -10.20
CA HIS A 111 -3.44 -5.49 -11.21
C HIS A 111 -2.90 -5.45 -12.66
N CYS A 112 -1.58 -5.32 -12.87
CA CYS A 112 -0.96 -5.66 -14.15
C CYS A 112 -0.83 -7.19 -14.27
N ILE A 113 -1.98 -7.88 -14.38
CA ILE A 113 -2.09 -9.35 -14.30
C ILE A 113 -1.33 -10.10 -15.41
N SER A 114 -0.91 -9.42 -16.48
CA SER A 114 -0.12 -10.01 -17.57
C SER A 114 1.38 -9.81 -17.43
N LEU A 115 1.86 -8.98 -16.49
CA LEU A 115 3.27 -8.64 -16.35
C LEU A 115 4.03 -9.88 -15.91
N THR A 116 5.09 -10.25 -16.64
CA THR A 116 5.79 -11.52 -16.43
C THR A 116 7.12 -11.38 -15.69
N SER A 117 7.80 -10.25 -15.86
CA SER A 117 9.04 -9.93 -15.15
C SER A 117 9.16 -8.42 -14.97
N PHE A 118 9.89 -7.99 -13.95
CA PHE A 118 10.27 -6.60 -13.75
C PHE A 118 11.78 -6.52 -13.50
N ASN A 119 12.50 -5.62 -14.18
CA ASN A 119 13.91 -5.36 -13.95
C ASN A 119 14.16 -3.84 -13.90
N SER A 120 15.00 -3.40 -12.96
CA SER A 120 15.49 -2.02 -12.89
C SER A 120 16.90 -1.94 -12.32
N GLU A 121 17.74 -1.12 -12.95
CA GLU A 121 19.12 -0.85 -12.55
C GLU A 121 19.24 0.18 -11.41
N SER A 122 18.26 1.08 -11.29
CA SER A 122 18.39 2.35 -10.56
C SER A 122 17.36 2.58 -9.47
N VAL A 123 16.28 1.80 -9.44
CA VAL A 123 15.20 1.96 -8.46
C VAL A 123 15.72 1.72 -7.04
N SER A 124 15.56 2.71 -6.17
CA SER A 124 15.95 2.68 -4.76
C SER A 124 14.76 2.70 -3.81
N LEU A 125 13.56 3.06 -4.26
CA LEU A 125 12.34 3.07 -3.44
C LEU A 125 11.13 2.53 -4.21
N VAL A 126 10.46 1.55 -3.62
CA VAL A 126 9.22 0.92 -4.13
C VAL A 126 8.15 1.01 -3.03
N GLU A 127 7.12 1.79 -3.29
CA GLU A 127 6.05 2.06 -2.32
C GLU A 127 4.96 0.98 -2.29
N ASP A 128 4.09 1.08 -1.28
CA ASP A 128 3.07 0.10 -0.92
C ASP A 128 2.33 -0.51 -2.12
N GLY A 129 2.23 -1.85 -2.13
CA GLY A 129 1.41 -2.59 -3.08
C GLY A 129 1.70 -2.31 -4.55
N CYS A 130 2.89 -1.81 -4.89
CA CYS A 130 3.27 -1.45 -6.25
C CYS A 130 2.94 -2.55 -7.28
N PHE A 131 3.25 -3.82 -6.99
CA PHE A 131 2.98 -4.98 -7.85
C PHE A 131 1.84 -5.86 -7.35
N MET A 132 1.01 -5.35 -6.44
CA MET A 132 -0.10 -6.12 -5.87
C MET A 132 -1.00 -6.70 -6.97
N ASN A 133 -1.34 -7.99 -6.88
CA ASN A 133 -2.10 -8.74 -7.89
C ASN A 133 -1.46 -8.79 -9.29
N CYS A 134 -0.13 -8.69 -9.42
CA CYS A 134 0.56 -9.04 -10.67
C CYS A 134 0.69 -10.58 -10.76
N GLU A 135 -0.41 -11.26 -11.04
CA GLU A 135 -0.54 -12.72 -10.90
C GLU A 135 0.42 -13.55 -11.78
N LYS A 136 0.83 -13.03 -12.94
CA LYS A 136 1.80 -13.69 -13.84
C LYS A 136 3.25 -13.27 -13.63
N LEU A 137 3.53 -12.37 -12.68
CA LEU A 137 4.88 -11.90 -12.41
C LEU A 137 5.69 -13.07 -11.84
N LYS A 138 6.74 -13.49 -12.53
CA LYS A 138 7.58 -14.64 -12.18
C LYS A 138 8.88 -14.24 -11.52
N SER A 139 9.46 -13.11 -11.94
CA SER A 139 10.72 -12.61 -11.41
C SER A 139 10.72 -11.10 -11.29
N VAL A 140 11.39 -10.61 -10.24
CA VAL A 140 11.63 -9.19 -10.01
C VAL A 140 13.11 -9.01 -9.70
N CYS A 141 13.77 -8.11 -10.42
CA CYS A 141 15.18 -7.80 -10.24
C CYS A 141 15.36 -6.30 -9.98
N PHE A 142 16.01 -5.97 -8.88
CA PHE A 142 16.51 -4.62 -8.61
C PHE A 142 18.03 -4.70 -8.40
N ASN A 143 18.83 -4.07 -9.26
CA ASN A 143 20.30 -4.21 -9.18
C ASN A 143 20.92 -3.34 -8.06
N GLN A 144 20.15 -2.43 -7.48
CA GLN A 144 20.56 -1.71 -6.28
C GLN A 144 20.57 -2.64 -5.08
N LYS A 145 21.58 -2.51 -4.20
CA LYS A 145 21.67 -3.33 -2.96
C LYS A 145 20.78 -2.81 -1.84
N ASN A 146 20.50 -1.51 -1.82
CA ASN A 146 19.78 -0.82 -0.75
C ASN A 146 18.40 -0.34 -1.23
N VAL A 147 17.59 -1.25 -1.77
CA VAL A 147 16.23 -0.92 -2.24
C VAL A 147 15.29 -0.89 -1.04
N GLN A 148 14.66 0.25 -0.80
CA GLN A 148 13.58 0.35 0.16
C GLN A 148 12.29 -0.20 -0.47
N ILE A 149 11.81 -1.33 0.05
CA ILE A 149 10.55 -1.97 -0.36
C ILE A 149 9.54 -1.79 0.78
N ASN A 150 8.40 -1.16 0.48
CA ASN A 150 7.37 -0.89 1.49
C ASN A 150 6.33 -2.02 1.58
N PHE A 151 5.21 -1.75 2.26
CA PHE A 151 4.22 -2.73 2.68
C PHE A 151 3.56 -3.47 1.51
N ASP A 152 3.57 -4.81 1.56
CA ASP A 152 2.81 -5.71 0.67
C ASP A 152 3.03 -5.45 -0.84
N VAL A 153 4.23 -5.00 -1.24
CA VAL A 153 4.59 -4.71 -2.63
C VAL A 153 4.25 -5.86 -3.60
N PHE A 154 4.44 -7.11 -3.17
CA PHE A 154 4.19 -8.33 -3.95
C PHE A 154 2.96 -9.14 -3.48
N SER A 155 2.03 -8.51 -2.77
CA SER A 155 0.77 -9.18 -2.35
C SER A 155 0.07 -9.79 -3.56
N ASP A 156 -0.30 -11.06 -3.48
CA ASP A 156 -1.02 -11.78 -4.54
C ASP A 156 -0.28 -11.88 -5.89
N CYS A 157 1.06 -11.77 -5.91
CA CYS A 157 1.90 -12.15 -7.05
C CYS A 157 2.04 -13.68 -7.14
N THR A 158 0.96 -14.39 -7.46
CA THR A 158 0.84 -15.86 -7.30
C THR A 158 1.83 -16.70 -8.11
N SER A 159 2.43 -16.16 -9.18
CA SER A 159 3.45 -16.85 -9.99
C SER A 159 4.89 -16.48 -9.64
N LEU A 160 5.12 -15.60 -8.66
CA LEU A 160 6.44 -15.04 -8.38
C LEU A 160 7.33 -16.12 -7.74
N GLN A 161 8.49 -16.33 -8.33
CA GLN A 161 9.44 -17.40 -7.97
C GLN A 161 10.77 -16.83 -7.48
N GLU A 162 11.10 -15.61 -7.91
CA GLU A 162 12.36 -14.98 -7.58
C GLU A 162 12.21 -13.48 -7.37
N ILE A 163 12.84 -12.99 -6.29
CA ILE A 163 13.12 -11.57 -6.09
C ILE A 163 14.63 -11.46 -5.90
N GLN A 164 15.29 -10.73 -6.81
CA GLN A 164 16.71 -10.43 -6.77
C GLN A 164 16.91 -8.98 -6.33
N ILE A 165 17.79 -8.78 -5.35
CA ILE A 165 18.24 -7.46 -4.89
C ILE A 165 19.77 -7.44 -4.94
N GLY A 166 20.34 -6.51 -5.71
CA GLY A 166 21.75 -6.56 -6.10
C GLY A 166 22.05 -7.80 -6.94
N ASP A 167 23.06 -8.56 -6.52
CA ASP A 167 23.57 -9.74 -7.24
C ASP A 167 23.00 -11.06 -6.70
N ALA A 168 22.01 -11.02 -5.79
CA ALA A 168 21.52 -12.20 -5.08
C ALA A 168 19.99 -12.27 -5.01
N SER A 169 19.46 -13.48 -5.20
CA SER A 169 18.07 -13.81 -4.89
C SER A 169 17.87 -13.82 -3.37
N ILE A 170 16.78 -13.20 -2.90
CA ILE A 170 16.53 -13.10 -1.46
C ILE A 170 16.09 -14.45 -0.89
N THR A 171 16.62 -14.79 0.28
CA THR A 171 16.13 -15.91 1.11
C THR A 171 15.53 -15.40 2.43
N VAL A 172 15.79 -14.14 2.76
CA VAL A 172 15.24 -13.44 3.92
C VAL A 172 14.75 -12.06 3.48
N CYS A 173 13.58 -11.65 3.97
CA CYS A 173 12.92 -10.41 3.63
C CYS A 173 12.69 -9.56 4.90
N ASP A 174 13.25 -8.36 4.94
CA ASP A 174 13.09 -7.40 6.05
C ASP A 174 12.03 -6.33 5.77
N PHE A 175 11.47 -6.28 4.57
CA PHE A 175 10.34 -5.40 4.28
C PHE A 175 9.04 -5.95 4.90
N GLU A 176 8.06 -5.07 5.09
CA GLU A 176 6.80 -5.46 5.71
C GLU A 176 5.90 -6.25 4.74
N VAL A 177 5.38 -7.38 5.23
CA VAL A 177 4.46 -8.24 4.48
C VAL A 177 3.27 -8.61 5.34
N SER A 178 2.08 -8.73 4.76
CA SER A 178 0.93 -9.26 5.49
C SER A 178 1.11 -10.74 5.84
N PHE A 179 0.37 -11.21 6.85
CA PHE A 179 0.35 -12.63 7.22
C PHE A 179 -0.01 -13.52 6.02
N THR A 180 -1.03 -13.15 5.23
CA THR A 180 -1.40 -13.91 4.03
C THR A 180 -0.27 -13.98 3.01
N THR A 181 0.39 -12.86 2.70
CA THR A 181 1.52 -12.84 1.75
C THR A 181 2.69 -13.69 2.25
N HIS A 182 3.01 -13.61 3.54
CA HIS A 182 4.05 -14.49 4.10
C HIS A 182 3.67 -15.97 3.99
N LYS A 183 2.51 -16.34 4.54
CA LYS A 183 2.08 -17.74 4.73
C LYS A 183 1.85 -18.50 3.43
N TYR A 184 1.20 -17.86 2.46
CA TYR A 184 0.74 -18.56 1.26
C TYR A 184 1.65 -18.36 0.05
N PHE A 185 2.61 -17.45 0.15
CA PHE A 185 3.47 -17.06 -0.95
C PHE A 185 4.96 -17.14 -0.59
N PHE A 186 5.46 -16.29 0.32
CA PHE A 186 6.90 -16.29 0.65
C PHE A 186 7.40 -17.60 1.26
N GLU A 187 6.63 -18.23 2.17
CA GLU A 187 7.00 -19.54 2.72
C GLU A 187 7.18 -20.60 1.63
N LYS A 188 6.35 -20.57 0.57
CA LYS A 188 6.45 -21.53 -0.55
C LYS A 188 7.67 -21.30 -1.43
N MET A 189 8.17 -20.07 -1.49
CA MET A 189 9.42 -19.72 -2.16
C MET A 189 10.65 -20.04 -1.32
N GLY A 190 10.49 -20.47 -0.07
CA GLY A 190 11.61 -20.63 0.87
C GLY A 190 12.16 -19.30 1.40
N VAL A 191 11.37 -18.22 1.34
CA VAL A 191 11.76 -16.90 1.83
C VAL A 191 11.20 -16.68 3.24
N VAL A 192 12.09 -16.39 4.18
CA VAL A 192 11.72 -16.04 5.56
C VAL A 192 11.48 -14.54 5.65
N CYS A 193 10.32 -14.11 6.14
CA CYS A 193 10.04 -12.69 6.33
C CYS A 193 10.08 -12.29 7.81
N ASN A 194 10.96 -11.34 8.13
CA ASN A 194 11.22 -10.90 9.49
C ASN A 194 10.21 -9.86 9.99
N ASN A 195 9.39 -9.28 9.11
CA ASN A 195 8.44 -8.22 9.44
C ASN A 195 7.02 -8.56 8.96
N VAL A 196 6.48 -9.68 9.44
CA VAL A 196 5.10 -10.09 9.16
C VAL A 196 4.11 -9.28 9.99
N VAL A 197 3.16 -8.64 9.33
CA VAL A 197 2.12 -7.79 9.90
C VAL A 197 0.78 -8.49 9.80
N LEU A 198 0.07 -8.62 10.93
CA LEU A 198 -1.32 -9.06 10.92
C LEU A 198 -2.23 -7.90 10.50
N THR A 199 -2.94 -8.07 9.39
CA THR A 199 -3.83 -7.03 8.86
C THR A 199 -5.29 -7.28 9.22
N ARG A 200 -6.13 -6.28 8.98
CA ARG A 200 -7.59 -6.44 9.08
C ARG A 200 -8.13 -7.50 8.13
N ARG A 201 -7.59 -7.58 6.90
CA ARG A 201 -7.99 -8.58 5.90
C ARG A 201 -7.69 -10.01 6.40
N ASP A 202 -6.56 -10.20 7.08
CA ASP A 202 -6.21 -11.49 7.67
C ASP A 202 -7.20 -11.88 8.78
N VAL A 203 -7.55 -10.96 9.67
CA VAL A 203 -8.53 -11.20 10.75
C VAL A 203 -9.93 -11.44 10.20
N GLU A 204 -10.36 -10.70 9.17
CA GLU A 204 -11.65 -10.93 8.50
C GLU A 204 -11.72 -12.31 7.85
N LYS A 205 -10.59 -12.81 7.32
CA LYS A 205 -10.51 -14.10 6.63
C LYS A 205 -10.37 -15.29 7.57
N PHE A 206 -9.53 -15.19 8.60
CA PHE A 206 -9.14 -16.32 9.45
C PHE A 206 -9.69 -16.21 10.89
N GLY A 207 -10.34 -15.10 11.24
CA GLY A 207 -10.76 -14.81 12.59
C GLY A 207 -9.62 -14.29 13.47
N PRO A 208 -9.94 -13.77 14.68
CA PRO A 208 -8.97 -13.10 15.55
C PRO A 208 -7.94 -14.02 16.19
N SER A 209 -8.18 -15.34 16.23
CA SER A 209 -7.26 -16.32 16.82
C SER A 209 -5.93 -16.43 16.07
N ILE A 210 -5.89 -15.99 14.81
CA ILE A 210 -4.69 -15.98 13.98
C ILE A 210 -3.56 -15.14 14.59
N LEU A 211 -3.88 -14.20 15.49
CA LEU A 211 -2.91 -13.41 16.24
C LEU A 211 -1.85 -14.27 16.97
N ASN A 212 -2.16 -15.52 17.30
CA ASN A 212 -1.25 -16.43 17.99
C ASN A 212 -0.15 -17.04 17.10
N GLU A 213 -0.19 -16.82 15.78
CA GLU A 213 0.84 -17.30 14.86
C GLU A 213 2.21 -16.67 15.17
N LYS A 214 3.24 -17.51 15.29
CA LYS A 214 4.59 -17.09 15.72
C LYS A 214 5.30 -16.18 14.72
N CYS A 215 4.93 -16.28 13.44
CA CYS A 215 5.52 -15.44 12.40
C CYS A 215 5.10 -13.97 12.55
N ILE A 216 3.92 -13.69 13.13
CA ILE A 216 3.37 -12.33 13.25
C ILE A 216 4.23 -11.51 14.21
N GLN A 217 4.89 -10.48 13.69
CA GLN A 217 5.71 -9.58 14.50
C GLN A 217 4.96 -8.33 14.93
N ARG A 218 3.93 -7.92 14.18
CA ARG A 218 3.22 -6.66 14.40
C ARG A 218 1.74 -6.81 14.12
N VAL A 219 0.92 -6.10 14.87
CA VAL A 219 -0.51 -5.94 14.57
C VAL A 219 -0.70 -4.63 13.82
N GLY A 220 -1.25 -4.70 12.61
CA GLY A 220 -1.44 -3.54 11.75
C GLY A 220 -2.51 -2.57 12.23
N GLU A 221 -2.58 -1.41 11.58
CA GLU A 221 -3.65 -0.43 11.79
C GLU A 221 -5.03 -1.07 11.56
N LYS A 222 -6.01 -0.73 12.41
CA LYS A 222 -7.41 -1.18 12.28
C LYS A 222 -7.59 -2.71 12.23
N CYS A 223 -6.61 -3.49 12.68
CA CYS A 223 -6.59 -4.95 12.53
C CYS A 223 -7.85 -5.66 13.06
N PHE A 224 -8.38 -5.25 14.21
CA PHE A 224 -9.63 -5.75 14.80
C PHE A 224 -10.76 -4.71 14.76
N PHE A 225 -10.68 -3.71 13.88
CA PHE A 225 -11.65 -2.61 13.82
C PHE A 225 -13.09 -3.12 13.69
N ASN A 226 -13.99 -2.59 14.54
CA ASN A 226 -15.42 -2.93 14.57
C ASN A 226 -15.69 -4.44 14.72
N ASN A 227 -14.80 -5.18 15.40
CA ASN A 227 -15.06 -6.58 15.69
C ASN A 227 -16.18 -6.72 16.74
N ARG A 228 -17.33 -7.22 16.30
CA ARG A 228 -18.55 -7.31 17.13
C ARG A 228 -18.67 -8.60 17.94
N SER A 229 -17.75 -9.55 17.77
CA SER A 229 -17.75 -10.84 18.46
C SER A 229 -16.64 -10.98 19.50
N LEU A 230 -15.52 -10.25 19.34
CA LEU A 230 -14.36 -10.34 20.20
C LEU A 230 -14.69 -9.87 21.64
N THR A 231 -14.62 -10.80 22.59
CA THR A 231 -14.85 -10.53 24.02
C THR A 231 -13.57 -10.42 24.83
N LYS A 232 -12.49 -11.06 24.37
CA LYS A 232 -11.17 -11.06 24.99
C LYS A 232 -10.10 -11.07 23.90
N ILE A 233 -9.02 -10.32 24.12
CA ILE A 233 -7.81 -10.39 23.31
C ILE A 233 -6.59 -10.56 24.21
N VAL A 234 -5.69 -11.44 23.81
CA VAL A 234 -4.38 -11.64 24.44
C VAL A 234 -3.36 -11.49 23.32
N PHE A 235 -2.60 -10.41 23.36
CA PHE A 235 -1.51 -10.20 22.42
C PHE A 235 -0.31 -11.04 22.85
N PRO A 236 0.23 -11.92 21.98
CA PRO A 236 1.40 -12.72 22.32
C PRO A 236 2.64 -11.87 22.59
N SER A 237 3.53 -12.35 23.46
CA SER A 237 4.75 -11.63 23.86
C SER A 237 5.75 -11.41 22.72
N HIS A 238 5.64 -12.15 21.61
CA HIS A 238 6.50 -11.97 20.43
C HIS A 238 6.04 -10.82 19.52
N VAL A 239 4.86 -10.24 19.74
CA VAL A 239 4.36 -9.09 18.99
C VAL A 239 5.08 -7.82 19.46
N LYS A 240 5.89 -7.23 18.57
CA LYS A 240 6.76 -6.08 18.85
C LYS A 240 6.01 -4.74 18.85
N SER A 241 4.90 -4.64 18.13
CA SER A 241 4.14 -3.39 18.04
C SER A 241 2.67 -3.63 17.67
N VAL A 242 1.82 -2.68 18.02
CA VAL A 242 0.40 -2.67 17.68
C VAL A 242 0.05 -1.35 17.00
N GLY A 243 -0.78 -1.40 15.96
CA GLY A 243 -1.16 -0.24 15.16
C GLY A 243 -2.31 0.59 15.76
N TYR A 244 -2.45 1.81 15.23
CA TYR A 244 -3.55 2.72 15.54
C TYR A 244 -4.91 2.08 15.28
N TYR A 245 -5.92 2.46 16.06
CA TYR A 245 -7.30 1.97 15.91
C TYR A 245 -7.44 0.43 15.93
N SER A 246 -6.43 -0.32 16.37
CA SER A 246 -6.39 -1.78 16.19
C SER A 246 -7.56 -2.49 16.85
N CYS A 247 -8.07 -2.02 17.98
CA CYS A 247 -9.28 -2.54 18.64
C CYS A 247 -10.43 -1.52 18.68
N PHE A 248 -10.41 -0.51 17.81
CA PHE A 248 -11.46 0.52 17.73
C PHE A 248 -12.82 -0.13 17.42
N SER A 249 -13.90 0.34 18.03
CA SER A 249 -15.26 -0.18 17.77
C SER A 249 -15.52 -1.67 18.15
N CYS A 250 -14.64 -2.34 18.92
CA CYS A 250 -14.88 -3.71 19.43
C CYS A 250 -15.90 -3.81 20.59
N VAL A 251 -17.21 -3.67 20.32
CA VAL A 251 -18.26 -3.40 21.35
C VAL A 251 -18.45 -4.44 22.44
N LYS A 252 -17.98 -5.67 22.23
CA LYS A 252 -18.08 -6.75 23.24
C LYS A 252 -16.77 -7.00 24.00
N LEU A 253 -15.69 -6.28 23.68
CA LEU A 253 -14.36 -6.52 24.23
C LEU A 253 -14.31 -6.13 25.71
N LYS A 254 -14.21 -7.13 26.60
CA LYS A 254 -14.18 -6.97 28.05
C LYS A 254 -12.79 -7.05 28.66
N LYS A 255 -11.91 -7.87 28.08
CA LYS A 255 -10.58 -8.15 28.63
C LYS A 255 -9.47 -8.04 27.57
N VAL A 256 -8.42 -7.31 27.90
CA VAL A 256 -7.23 -7.13 27.06
C VAL A 256 -5.97 -7.48 27.84
N VAL A 257 -5.04 -8.19 27.20
CA VAL A 257 -3.66 -8.36 27.69
C VAL A 257 -2.73 -7.87 26.59
N LEU A 258 -2.06 -6.73 26.81
CA LEU A 258 -1.13 -6.15 25.86
C LEU A 258 0.20 -6.95 25.79
N PRO A 259 0.92 -6.92 24.66
CA PRO A 259 2.15 -7.68 24.52
C PRO A 259 3.29 -7.00 25.28
N GLU A 260 4.15 -7.79 25.92
CA GLU A 260 5.35 -7.27 26.58
C GLU A 260 6.25 -6.52 25.59
N GLY A 261 6.95 -5.47 26.07
CA GLY A 261 7.93 -4.74 25.27
C GLY A 261 7.40 -3.57 24.45
N ILE A 262 6.07 -3.39 24.33
CA ILE A 262 5.55 -2.15 23.72
C ILE A 262 5.82 -0.95 24.63
N THR A 263 6.16 0.18 24.02
CA THR A 263 6.47 1.43 24.74
C THR A 263 5.33 2.44 24.71
N GLU A 264 4.37 2.26 23.81
CA GLU A 264 3.22 3.15 23.63
C GLU A 264 1.94 2.34 23.36
N ILE A 265 0.83 2.76 23.97
CA ILE A 265 -0.51 2.35 23.55
C ILE A 265 -0.94 3.30 22.42
N PRO A 266 -1.18 2.81 21.19
CA PRO A 266 -1.48 3.66 20.04
C PRO A 266 -2.74 4.53 20.20
N ALA A 267 -2.76 5.63 19.47
CA ALA A 267 -3.93 6.50 19.39
C ALA A 267 -5.20 5.71 18.98
N HIS A 268 -6.30 6.02 19.66
CA HIS A 268 -7.63 5.42 19.46
C HIS A 268 -7.68 3.88 19.53
N MET A 269 -6.70 3.21 20.14
CA MET A 269 -6.64 1.73 20.18
C MET A 269 -7.90 1.11 20.76
N PHE A 270 -8.40 1.63 21.89
CA PHE A 270 -9.61 1.16 22.59
C PHE A 270 -10.70 2.24 22.64
N ASP A 271 -10.81 3.04 21.59
CA ASP A 271 -11.82 4.09 21.57
C ASP A 271 -13.26 3.50 21.41
N LEU A 272 -14.23 4.16 22.03
CA LEU A 272 -15.65 3.86 22.11
C LEU A 272 -15.96 2.53 22.85
N ARG A 273 -15.02 1.97 23.64
CA ARG A 273 -15.19 0.66 24.32
C ARG A 273 -15.91 0.81 25.67
N THR A 274 -17.24 0.86 25.65
CA THR A 274 -18.05 0.92 26.88
C THR A 274 -18.05 -0.37 27.71
N SER A 275 -17.61 -1.50 27.15
CA SER A 275 -17.62 -2.82 27.82
C SER A 275 -16.25 -3.28 28.35
N LEU A 276 -15.17 -2.57 28.02
CA LEU A 276 -13.83 -2.92 28.44
C LEU A 276 -13.66 -2.65 29.93
N SER A 277 -13.54 -3.71 30.73
CA SER A 277 -13.52 -3.66 32.19
C SER A 277 -12.19 -4.14 32.80
N SER A 278 -11.36 -4.82 32.00
CA SER A 278 -10.07 -5.32 32.46
C SER A 278 -9.01 -5.17 31.37
N ILE A 279 -7.89 -4.56 31.72
CA ILE A 279 -6.70 -4.48 30.87
C ILE A 279 -5.45 -4.77 31.69
N ILE A 280 -4.54 -5.56 31.12
CA ILE A 280 -3.19 -5.76 31.63
C ILE A 280 -2.24 -4.95 30.74
N ILE A 281 -1.65 -3.90 31.32
CA ILE A 281 -0.68 -3.02 30.67
C ILE A 281 0.72 -3.43 31.15
N PRO A 282 1.66 -3.76 30.23
CA PRO A 282 3.01 -4.12 30.61
C PRO A 282 3.78 -2.90 31.12
N THR A 283 4.75 -3.13 32.02
CA THR A 283 5.53 -2.06 32.66
C THR A 283 6.42 -1.29 31.69
N SER A 284 6.59 -1.80 30.47
CA SER A 284 7.34 -1.14 29.39
C SER A 284 6.61 0.05 28.77
N VAL A 285 5.29 0.18 28.97
CA VAL A 285 4.48 1.28 28.40
C VAL A 285 4.83 2.59 29.11
N LYS A 286 5.32 3.56 28.32
CA LYS A 286 5.70 4.90 28.77
C LYS A 286 4.79 6.00 28.24
N LYS A 287 4.02 5.71 27.19
CA LYS A 287 3.20 6.69 26.48
C LYS A 287 1.81 6.16 26.15
N PHE A 288 0.84 7.06 26.20
CA PHE A 288 -0.55 6.82 25.84
C PHE A 288 -0.90 7.72 24.66
N GLY A 289 -1.25 7.12 23.53
CA GLY A 289 -1.65 7.83 22.33
C GLY A 289 -2.96 8.59 22.53
N THR A 290 -3.18 9.59 21.68
CA THR A 290 -4.40 10.41 21.70
C THR A 290 -5.66 9.53 21.71
N ASN A 291 -6.56 9.80 22.65
CA ASN A 291 -7.86 9.13 22.78
C ASN A 291 -7.77 7.59 22.86
N CYS A 292 -6.64 7.00 23.29
CA CYS A 292 -6.45 5.55 23.30
C CYS A 292 -7.46 4.79 24.17
N PHE A 293 -8.01 5.43 25.21
CA PHE A 293 -9.10 4.92 26.06
C PHE A 293 -10.34 5.83 26.07
N PHE A 294 -10.58 6.62 25.01
CA PHE A 294 -11.76 7.47 24.96
C PHE A 294 -13.05 6.61 25.08
N SER A 295 -13.96 7.03 25.97
CA SER A 295 -15.18 6.30 26.36
C SER A 295 -14.96 4.88 26.95
N CYS A 296 -13.79 4.58 27.51
CA CYS A 296 -13.56 3.38 28.32
C CYS A 296 -13.96 3.59 29.79
N ASP A 297 -15.24 3.89 30.05
CA ASP A 297 -15.66 4.39 31.36
C ASP A 297 -15.47 3.38 32.51
N LEU A 298 -15.56 2.08 32.23
CA LEU A 298 -15.34 1.01 33.21
C LEU A 298 -13.86 0.84 33.63
N LEU A 299 -12.92 1.50 32.94
CA LEU A 299 -11.49 1.49 33.31
C LEU A 299 -11.06 2.73 34.09
N ARG A 300 -11.94 3.73 34.30
CA ARG A 300 -11.55 5.03 34.90
C ARG A 300 -10.99 4.92 36.32
N ASP A 301 -11.43 3.93 37.08
CA ASP A 301 -10.96 3.69 38.45
C ASP A 301 -9.65 2.87 38.50
N ASN A 302 -9.10 2.47 37.36
CA ASN A 302 -7.84 1.75 37.29
C ASN A 302 -6.65 2.69 37.52
N LEU A 303 -6.04 2.60 38.71
CA LEU A 303 -4.90 3.42 39.13
C LEU A 303 -3.63 3.26 38.25
N SER A 304 -3.54 2.21 37.44
CA SER A 304 -2.42 2.02 36.50
C SER A 304 -2.55 2.82 35.20
N ILE A 305 -3.68 3.51 35.00
CA ILE A 305 -3.96 4.28 33.78
C ILE A 305 -4.05 5.77 34.15
N PRO A 306 -3.20 6.65 33.58
CA PRO A 306 -3.28 8.07 33.87
C PRO A 306 -4.60 8.67 33.37
N LYS A 307 -5.17 9.63 34.10
CA LYS A 307 -6.47 10.23 33.79
C LYS A 307 -6.50 10.86 32.39
N GLU A 308 -5.36 11.36 31.92
CA GLU A 308 -5.17 11.96 30.61
C GLU A 308 -5.31 10.97 29.45
N ALA A 309 -5.22 9.66 29.71
CA ALA A 309 -5.44 8.64 28.70
C ALA A 309 -6.93 8.48 28.31
N PHE A 310 -7.82 9.00 29.16
CA PHE A 310 -9.28 9.02 28.95
C PHE A 310 -9.80 10.33 28.36
N SER A 311 -9.00 11.39 28.33
CA SER A 311 -9.46 12.71 27.89
C SER A 311 -9.59 12.77 26.37
N PHE A 312 -10.66 13.44 25.91
CA PHE A 312 -10.80 13.80 24.52
C PHE A 312 -9.81 14.92 24.19
N LYS A 313 -8.96 14.69 23.20
CA LYS A 313 -8.11 15.73 22.62
C LYS A 313 -8.57 15.95 21.19
N GLU A 314 -9.02 17.15 20.88
CA GLU A 314 -9.27 17.57 19.50
C GLU A 314 -7.96 17.47 18.73
N VAL A 315 -7.91 16.56 17.76
CA VAL A 315 -6.85 16.59 16.76
C VAL A 315 -7.27 17.65 15.76
N HIS A 316 -6.58 18.80 15.74
CA HIS A 316 -6.66 19.67 14.58
C HIS A 316 -6.31 18.84 13.34
N LYS A 317 -7.33 18.59 12.51
CA LYS A 317 -7.33 17.96 11.20
C LYS A 317 -5.93 17.89 10.58
N ILE A 318 -5.24 16.75 10.69
CA ILE A 318 -4.23 16.41 9.69
C ILE A 318 -5.04 16.07 8.44
N ILE A 319 -4.81 16.89 7.43
CA ILE A 319 -5.56 16.98 6.19
C ILE A 319 -5.66 15.61 5.53
N ASP A 320 -6.90 15.26 5.26
CA ASP A 320 -7.32 14.30 4.25
C ASP A 320 -6.87 14.83 2.88
N ASP A 321 -5.63 14.58 2.47
CA ASP A 321 -5.17 14.82 1.08
C ASP A 321 -5.68 13.71 0.13
N SER A 322 -6.90 13.24 0.41
CA SER A 322 -7.73 12.48 -0.51
C SER A 322 -9.02 13.24 -0.86
N LYS A 323 -8.96 14.58 -1.03
CA LYS A 323 -9.87 15.38 -1.89
C LYS A 323 -9.48 16.87 -1.93
N SER A 324 -8.64 17.24 -2.89
CA SER A 324 -8.87 18.46 -3.68
C SER A 324 -9.42 18.05 -5.05
N GLU A 325 -10.75 17.93 -5.11
CA GLU A 325 -11.53 18.22 -6.32
C GLU A 325 -12.39 19.44 -5.98
N SER A 326 -11.82 20.63 -6.19
CA SER A 326 -12.53 21.87 -6.55
C SER A 326 -11.51 23.01 -6.74
N GLU A 327 -10.76 22.93 -7.84
CA GLU A 327 -10.50 24.02 -8.83
C GLU A 327 -9.53 23.55 -9.92
#